data_AF-A0A974P1B4-F1
#
_entry.id   AF-A0A974P1B4-F1
#
_cell.length_a   1.000
_cell.length_b   1.000
_cell.length_c   1.000
_cell.angle_alpha   90.00
_cell.angle_beta   90.00
_cell.angle_gamma   90.00
#
_symmetry.space_group_name_H-M   'P 1'
#
loop_
_entity.id
_entity.type
_entity.pdbx_description
1 polymer ?
#
loop_
_entity_poly.entity_id
_entity_poly.type
_entity_poly.pdbx_seq_one_letter_code
_entity_poly.pdbx_strand_id
1 'polypeptide(L)'
;MSAASAQTPPASAPAAQPLPFDPKGVPGLSEKLLVSHHDNNYVGAVKRLGAIRTEFAKLDPAAAPGFMLNGLKREELIAWNSMILHEVYFAGLTGGVAASPALAQAIERDFGSRDRWAAEFAGMGKALGAGPAGSCSPTAGATGGW
;
A
#
# COMPACT_ATOMS: atom_id res chain seq x y z
N MET A 1 11.72 -30.20 38.51
CA MET A 1 11.60 -28.74 38.44
C MET A 1 11.32 -28.37 36.99
N SER A 2 10.11 -27.95 36.65
CA SER A 2 9.76 -27.53 35.29
C SER A 2 9.99 -26.03 35.20
N ALA A 3 10.92 -25.59 34.37
CA ALA A 3 11.12 -24.18 34.12
C ALA A 3 9.98 -23.69 33.23
N ALA A 4 9.16 -22.79 33.76
CA ALA A 4 8.20 -22.03 32.96
C ALA A 4 8.97 -21.18 31.95
N SER A 5 8.84 -21.49 30.66
CA SER A 5 9.34 -20.64 29.59
C SER A 5 8.68 -19.26 29.71
N ALA A 6 9.50 -18.23 29.92
CA ALA A 6 9.04 -16.85 29.95
C ALA A 6 8.43 -16.51 28.58
N GLN A 7 7.11 -16.30 28.56
CA GLN A 7 6.40 -15.83 27.37
C GLN A 7 6.82 -14.37 27.12
N THR A 8 7.64 -14.12 26.10
CA THR A 8 7.90 -12.77 25.62
C THR A 8 6.56 -12.12 25.27
N PRO A 9 6.23 -10.92 25.79
CA PRO A 9 4.99 -10.24 25.44
C PRO A 9 4.90 -10.10 23.92
N PRO A 10 3.72 -10.35 23.32
CA PRO A 10 3.56 -10.23 21.88
C PRO A 10 4.01 -8.84 21.46
N ALA A 11 4.85 -8.75 20.42
CA ALA A 11 5.15 -7.49 19.77
C ALA A 11 3.82 -6.81 19.46
N SER A 12 3.59 -5.61 20.03
CA SER A 12 2.31 -4.92 19.94
C SER A 12 1.85 -4.88 18.48
N ALA A 13 0.63 -5.38 18.24
CA ALA A 13 0.03 -5.30 16.91
C ALA A 13 -0.08 -3.82 16.51
N PRO A 14 0.24 -3.46 15.26
CA PRO A 14 0.06 -2.09 14.80
C PRO A 14 -1.43 -1.71 14.86
N ALA A 15 -1.69 -0.44 15.16
CA ALA A 15 -3.02 0.13 15.11
C ALA A 15 -3.21 0.83 13.76
N ALA A 16 -4.40 0.67 13.17
CA ALA A 16 -4.73 1.32 11.92
C ALA A 16 -4.76 2.85 12.12
N GLN A 17 -4.11 3.56 11.20
CA GLN A 17 -4.13 5.02 11.16
C GLN A 17 -5.42 5.51 10.48
N PRO A 18 -5.99 6.66 10.88
CA PRO A 18 -7.07 7.27 10.12
C PRO A 18 -6.57 7.80 8.77
N LEU A 19 -7.50 8.04 7.85
CA LEU A 19 -7.19 8.77 6.62
C LEU A 19 -6.60 10.16 6.96
N PRO A 20 -5.47 10.55 6.34
CA PRO A 20 -4.79 11.82 6.66
C PRO A 20 -5.38 13.04 5.91
N PHE A 21 -6.48 12.85 5.17
CA PHE A 21 -7.15 13.87 4.36
C PHE A 21 -8.67 13.62 4.31
N ASP A 22 -9.44 14.61 3.87
CA ASP A 22 -10.86 14.43 3.54
C ASP A 22 -11.01 13.62 2.25
N PRO A 23 -11.58 12.40 2.27
CA PRO A 23 -11.72 11.56 1.08
C PRO A 23 -12.61 12.16 -0.01
N LYS A 24 -13.44 13.17 0.29
CA LYS A 24 -14.19 13.92 -0.73
C LYS A 24 -13.33 14.90 -1.51
N GLY A 25 -12.18 15.27 -0.95
CA GLY A 25 -11.30 16.32 -1.47
C GLY A 25 -10.25 15.85 -2.48
N VAL A 26 -10.18 14.57 -2.83
CA VAL A 26 -9.15 14.02 -3.72
C VAL A 26 -9.62 14.04 -5.18
N PRO A 27 -9.05 14.87 -6.06
CA PRO A 27 -9.49 14.96 -7.45
C PRO A 27 -9.26 13.63 -8.20
N GLY A 28 -10.24 13.22 -8.99
CA GLY A 28 -10.16 12.01 -9.82
C GLY A 28 -10.40 10.68 -9.08
N LEU A 29 -10.64 10.71 -7.77
CA LEU A 29 -10.99 9.52 -6.98
C LEU A 29 -12.29 9.78 -6.20
N SER A 30 -13.18 8.79 -6.14
CA SER A 30 -14.44 8.92 -5.39
C SER A 30 -14.22 8.69 -3.89
N GLU A 31 -14.97 9.40 -3.05
CA GLU A 31 -15.01 9.17 -1.60
C GLU A 31 -15.29 7.70 -1.26
N LYS A 32 -16.30 7.11 -1.91
CA LYS A 32 -16.67 5.71 -1.69
C LYS A 32 -15.51 4.75 -1.95
N LEU A 33 -14.73 5.00 -3.01
CA LEU A 33 -13.55 4.21 -3.32
C LEU A 33 -12.51 4.33 -2.21
N LEU A 34 -12.15 5.55 -1.80
CA LEU A 34 -11.11 5.82 -0.81
C LEU A 34 -11.47 5.26 0.57
N VAL A 35 -12.72 5.48 1.02
CA VAL A 35 -13.23 4.95 2.29
C VAL A 35 -13.24 3.42 2.27
N SER A 36 -13.75 2.80 1.21
CA SER A 36 -13.76 1.32 1.10
C SER A 36 -12.34 0.74 1.06
N HIS A 37 -11.43 1.36 0.29
CA HIS A 37 -10.03 0.92 0.21
C HIS A 37 -9.36 1.00 1.57
N HIS A 38 -9.61 2.06 2.33
CA HIS A 38 -9.10 2.22 3.68
C HIS A 38 -9.71 1.18 4.65
N ASP A 39 -11.04 1.16 4.78
CA ASP A 39 -11.72 0.41 5.84
C ASP A 39 -11.71 -1.10 5.62
N ASN A 40 -11.68 -1.54 4.37
CA ASN A 40 -11.70 -2.97 4.04
C ASN A 40 -10.30 -3.51 3.79
N ASN A 41 -9.49 -2.84 2.95
CA ASN A 41 -8.20 -3.41 2.54
C ASN A 41 -7.10 -3.06 3.54
N TYR A 42 -6.91 -1.78 3.86
CA TYR A 42 -5.85 -1.35 4.78
C TYR A 42 -6.12 -1.83 6.22
N VAL A 43 -7.27 -1.50 6.79
CA VAL A 43 -7.64 -1.94 8.14
C VAL A 43 -7.70 -3.47 8.22
N GLY A 44 -8.15 -4.14 7.15
CA GLY A 44 -8.10 -5.59 7.03
C GLY A 44 -6.68 -6.15 7.13
N ALA A 45 -5.72 -5.54 6.43
CA ALA A 45 -4.30 -5.92 6.50
C ALA A 45 -3.72 -5.73 7.91
N VAL A 46 -4.03 -4.62 8.58
CA VAL A 46 -3.59 -4.34 9.96
C VAL A 46 -4.14 -5.41 10.93
N LYS A 47 -5.44 -5.71 10.87
CA LYS A 47 -6.07 -6.74 11.69
C LYS A 47 -5.46 -8.12 11.44
N ARG A 48 -5.25 -8.46 10.16
CA ARG A 48 -4.63 -9.73 9.75
C ARG A 48 -3.22 -9.86 10.31
N LEU A 49 -2.41 -8.81 10.22
CA LEU A 49 -1.05 -8.79 10.78
C LEU A 49 -1.06 -9.02 12.30
N GLY A 50 -1.96 -8.37 13.02
CA GLY A 50 -2.14 -8.60 14.46
C GLY A 50 -2.51 -10.04 14.81
N ALA A 51 -3.43 -10.64 14.04
CA ALA A 51 -3.80 -12.04 14.19
C ALA A 51 -2.62 -12.99 13.93
N ILE A 52 -1.86 -12.78 12.85
CA ILE A 52 -0.68 -13.60 12.51
C ILE A 52 0.36 -13.52 13.63
N ARG A 53 0.64 -12.32 14.16
CA ARG A 53 1.57 -12.14 15.30
C ARG A 53 1.09 -12.84 16.56
N THR A 54 -0.23 -12.84 16.78
CA THR A 54 -0.84 -13.56 17.91
C THR A 54 -0.66 -15.07 17.77
N GLU A 55 -0.89 -15.64 16.58
CA GLU A 55 -0.64 -17.06 16.33
C GLU A 55 0.85 -17.41 16.42
N PHE A 56 1.72 -16.57 15.87
CA PHE A 56 3.17 -16.78 15.93
C PHE A 56 3.69 -16.76 17.38
N ALA A 57 3.15 -15.89 18.24
CA ALA A 57 3.55 -15.81 19.65
C ALA A 57 3.17 -17.06 20.48
N LYS A 58 2.25 -17.90 19.98
CA LYS A 58 1.90 -19.19 20.61
C LYS A 58 2.87 -20.30 20.28
N LEU A 59 3.70 -20.14 19.24
CA LEU A 59 4.66 -21.16 18.83
C LEU A 59 5.92 -21.10 19.67
N ASP A 60 6.46 -22.27 20.01
CA ASP A 60 7.87 -22.42 20.35
C ASP A 60 8.69 -22.57 19.06
N PRO A 61 9.52 -21.57 18.67
CA PRO A 61 10.27 -21.64 17.42
C PRO A 61 11.30 -22.78 17.38
N ALA A 62 11.74 -23.31 18.54
CA ALA A 62 12.68 -24.42 18.59
C ALA A 62 12.01 -25.78 18.37
N ALA A 63 10.71 -25.89 18.62
CA ALA A 63 9.95 -27.13 18.52
C ALA A 63 8.95 -27.16 17.35
N ALA A 64 8.58 -26.01 16.80
CA ALA A 64 7.58 -25.91 15.75
C ALA A 64 8.07 -26.55 14.43
N PRO A 65 7.20 -27.29 13.70
CA PRO A 65 7.52 -27.77 12.36
C PRO A 65 7.89 -26.63 11.42
N GLY A 66 8.95 -26.80 10.63
CA GLY A 66 9.49 -25.74 9.76
C GLY A 66 8.48 -25.14 8.78
N PHE A 67 7.54 -25.94 8.27
CA PHE A 67 6.48 -25.44 7.37
C PHE A 67 5.50 -24.48 8.06
N MET A 68 5.26 -24.64 9.37
CA MET A 68 4.40 -23.73 10.13
C MET A 68 5.09 -22.38 10.34
N LEU A 69 6.37 -22.40 10.72
CA LEU A 69 7.18 -21.18 10.85
C LEU A 69 7.26 -20.45 9.51
N ASN A 70 7.54 -21.17 8.42
CA ASN A 70 7.62 -20.59 7.08
C ASN A 70 6.28 -19.98 6.65
N GLY A 71 5.17 -20.71 6.83
CA GLY A 71 3.83 -20.23 6.48
C GLY A 71 3.46 -18.94 7.22
N LEU A 72 3.57 -18.92 8.55
CA LEU A 72 3.22 -17.74 9.34
C LEU A 72 4.13 -16.54 9.03
N LYS A 73 5.45 -16.74 8.85
CA LYS A 73 6.35 -15.64 8.50
C LYS A 73 6.12 -15.10 7.10
N ARG A 74 5.78 -15.95 6.13
CA ARG A 74 5.40 -15.51 4.78
C ARG A 74 4.12 -14.68 4.82
N GLU A 75 3.12 -15.12 5.56
CA GLU A 75 1.87 -14.37 5.72
C GLU A 75 2.08 -13.06 6.50
N GLU A 76 2.96 -13.06 7.52
CA GLU A 76 3.35 -11.84 8.24
C GLU A 76 3.96 -10.81 7.28
N LEU A 77 4.88 -11.24 6.41
CA LEU A 77 5.50 -10.37 5.40
C LEU A 77 4.47 -9.81 4.41
N ILE A 78 3.53 -10.64 3.95
CA ILE A 78 2.46 -10.21 3.03
C ILE A 78 1.57 -9.17 3.70
N ALA A 79 1.11 -9.42 4.93
CA ALA A 79 0.24 -8.51 5.66
C ALA A 79 0.95 -7.20 6.02
N TRP A 80 2.22 -7.28 6.44
CA TRP A 80 3.06 -6.11 6.72
C TRP A 80 3.28 -5.25 5.48
N ASN A 81 3.65 -5.87 4.35
CA ASN A 81 3.82 -5.15 3.08
C ASN A 81 2.51 -4.51 2.62
N SER A 82 1.37 -5.20 2.77
CA SER A 82 0.08 -4.60 2.47
C SER A 82 -0.19 -3.38 3.36
N MET A 83 0.03 -3.48 4.67
CA MET A 83 -0.16 -2.36 5.60
C MET A 83 0.69 -1.14 5.21
N ILE A 84 2.01 -1.32 5.09
CA ILE A 84 2.93 -0.19 4.86
C ILE A 84 2.74 0.45 3.48
N LEU A 85 2.41 -0.34 2.45
CA LEU A 85 2.15 0.20 1.11
C LEU A 85 0.87 1.04 1.08
N HIS A 86 -0.16 0.67 1.85
CA HIS A 86 -1.37 1.48 1.97
C HIS A 86 -1.11 2.77 2.76
N GLU A 87 -0.29 2.72 3.82
CA GLU A 87 0.11 3.92 4.56
C GLU A 87 0.86 4.92 3.66
N VAL A 88 1.82 4.44 2.87
CA VAL A 88 2.53 5.28 1.89
C VAL A 88 1.58 5.78 0.79
N TYR A 89 0.65 4.95 0.32
CA TYR A 89 -0.35 5.35 -0.67
C TYR A 89 -1.23 6.50 -0.16
N PHE A 90 -1.80 6.40 1.03
CA PHE A 90 -2.65 7.45 1.58
C PHE A 90 -1.85 8.70 1.95
N ALA A 91 -0.62 8.55 2.49
CA ALA A 91 0.27 9.70 2.70
C ALA A 91 0.62 10.40 1.38
N GLY A 92 0.74 9.67 0.27
CA GLY A 92 1.00 10.24 -1.06
C GLY A 92 -0.18 11.00 -1.67
N LEU A 93 -1.41 10.82 -1.16
CA LEU A 93 -2.61 11.51 -1.62
C LEU A 93 -2.89 12.82 -0.88
N THR A 94 -2.20 13.09 0.24
CA THR A 94 -2.24 14.42 0.87
C THR A 94 -1.53 15.39 -0.09
N GLY A 95 -2.30 16.15 -0.87
CA GLY A 95 -1.76 16.97 -1.96
C GLY A 95 -0.72 18.03 -1.52
N GLY A 96 -0.06 18.63 -2.52
CA GLY A 96 0.41 20.02 -2.43
C GLY A 96 1.83 20.31 -1.97
N VAL A 97 2.66 19.32 -1.63
CA VAL A 97 4.06 19.60 -1.27
C VAL A 97 4.94 19.52 -2.52
N ALA A 98 5.61 20.63 -2.86
CA ALA A 98 6.64 20.61 -3.89
C ALA A 98 7.76 19.64 -3.48
N ALA A 99 8.34 18.95 -4.46
CA ALA A 99 9.51 18.11 -4.21
C ALA A 99 10.57 18.93 -3.48
N SER A 100 11.18 18.34 -2.44
CA SER A 100 12.31 18.99 -1.77
C SER A 100 13.43 19.26 -2.80
N PRO A 101 14.30 20.27 -2.58
CA PRO A 101 15.39 20.54 -3.51
C PRO A 101 16.26 19.30 -3.79
N ALA A 102 16.49 18.47 -2.77
CA ALA A 102 17.23 17.22 -2.92
C ALA A 102 16.49 16.21 -3.82
N LEU A 103 15.17 16.05 -3.66
CA LEU A 103 14.39 15.17 -4.51
C LEU A 103 14.30 15.69 -5.94
N ALA A 104 14.11 17.01 -6.12
CA ALA A 104 14.10 17.63 -7.45
C ALA A 104 15.43 17.41 -8.17
N GLN A 105 16.57 17.62 -7.50
CA GLN A 105 17.89 17.36 -8.07
C GLN A 105 18.10 15.88 -8.42
N ALA A 106 17.62 14.95 -7.58
CA ALA A 106 17.70 13.53 -7.87
C ALA A 106 16.88 13.15 -9.10
N ILE A 107 15.65 13.70 -9.24
CA ILE A 107 14.79 13.49 -10.41
C ILE A 107 15.48 13.99 -11.68
N GLU A 108 16.03 15.21 -11.66
CA GLU A 108 16.75 15.78 -12.81
C GLU A 108 18.00 14.95 -13.17
N ARG A 109 18.78 14.50 -12.18
CA ARG A 109 19.97 13.66 -12.41
C ARG A 109 19.63 12.32 -13.04
N ASP A 110 18.61 11.63 -12.54
CA ASP A 110 18.32 10.23 -12.89
C ASP A 110 17.39 10.11 -14.11
N PHE A 111 16.51 11.10 -14.31
CA PHE A 111 15.51 11.09 -15.38
C PHE A 111 15.70 12.21 -16.41
N GLY A 112 16.58 13.19 -16.17
CA GLY A 112 16.87 14.29 -17.10
C GLY A 112 15.84 15.42 -17.11
N SER A 113 14.60 15.17 -16.67
CA SER A 113 13.63 16.20 -16.32
C SER A 113 12.49 15.65 -15.46
N ARG A 114 11.83 16.53 -14.70
CA ARG A 114 10.56 16.20 -14.03
C ARG A 114 9.49 15.67 -14.99
N ASP A 115 9.39 16.23 -16.19
CA ASP A 115 8.40 15.82 -17.19
C ASP A 115 8.70 14.41 -17.73
N ARG A 116 9.98 14.11 -17.99
CA ARG A 116 10.41 12.78 -18.41
C ARG A 116 10.16 11.75 -17.31
N TRP A 117 10.49 12.06 -16.06
CA TRP A 117 10.16 11.21 -14.91
C TRP A 117 8.66 10.93 -14.82
N ALA A 118 7.82 11.97 -14.92
CA ALA A 118 6.37 11.81 -14.82
C ALA A 118 5.80 10.95 -15.97
N ALA A 119 6.31 11.12 -17.19
CA ALA A 119 5.92 10.31 -18.34
C ALA A 119 6.32 8.84 -18.16
N GLU A 120 7.56 8.57 -17.72
CA GLU A 120 8.03 7.20 -17.46
C GLU A 120 7.26 6.54 -16.32
N PHE A 121 7.04 7.25 -15.21
CA PHE A 121 6.25 6.76 -14.07
C PHE A 121 4.83 6.39 -14.47
N ALA A 122 4.14 7.29 -15.20
CA ALA A 122 2.79 7.04 -15.70
C ALA A 122 2.76 5.90 -16.73
N GLY A 123 3.77 5.79 -17.59
CA GLY A 123 3.92 4.71 -18.56
C GLY A 123 4.04 3.34 -17.88
N MET A 124 4.89 3.21 -16.86
CA MET A 124 5.03 1.98 -16.08
C MET A 124 3.73 1.60 -15.36
N GLY A 125 3.04 2.58 -14.76
CA GLY A 125 1.75 2.35 -14.10
C GLY A 125 0.70 1.77 -15.06
N LYS A 126 0.65 2.27 -16.30
CA LYS A 126 -0.25 1.74 -17.34
C LYS A 126 0.13 0.32 -17.79
N ALA A 127 1.42 0.03 -17.89
CA ALA A 127 1.94 -1.26 -18.35
C ALA A 127 1.68 -2.42 -17.37
N LEU A 128 1.59 -2.14 -16.06
CA LEU A 128 1.32 -3.15 -15.02
C LEU A 128 -0.12 -3.69 -15.01
N GLY A 129 -0.98 -3.18 -15.89
CA GLY A 129 -2.30 -3.75 -16.16
C GLY A 129 -3.44 -2.82 -15.77
N ALA A 130 -3.86 -2.01 -16.74
CA ALA A 130 -5.28 -2.04 -17.08
C ALA A 130 -5.50 -3.27 -17.98
N GLY A 131 -6.33 -4.22 -17.55
CA GLY A 131 -7.04 -5.11 -18.49
C GLY A 131 -7.85 -4.26 -19.48
N PRO A 132 -8.39 -4.84 -20.57
CA PRO A 132 -8.72 -4.11 -21.79
C PRO A 132 -9.58 -2.89 -21.51
N ALA A 133 -8.97 -1.72 -21.66
CA ALA A 133 -9.66 -0.47 -21.88
C ALA A 133 -10.32 -0.55 -23.27
N GLY A 134 -11.48 -1.21 -23.32
CA GLY A 134 -12.40 -1.09 -24.43
C GLY A 134 -12.77 0.38 -24.58
N SER A 135 -12.40 0.92 -25.74
CA SER A 135 -12.77 2.24 -26.29
C SER A 135 -12.36 3.47 -25.48
N CYS A 136 -11.14 3.93 -25.72
CA CYS A 136 -10.92 5.36 -25.96
C CYS A 136 -9.80 5.51 -26.99
N SER A 137 -10.16 5.34 -28.27
CA SER A 137 -9.32 5.81 -29.37
C SER A 137 -9.57 7.31 -29.55
N PRO A 138 -8.53 8.17 -29.59
CA PRO A 138 -8.70 9.59 -29.84
C PRO A 138 -8.82 9.83 -31.36
N THR A 139 -9.84 9.27 -32.00
CA THR A 139 -10.12 9.48 -33.43
C THR A 139 -11.60 9.24 -33.75
N ALA A 140 -12.45 10.17 -33.34
CA ALA A 140 -13.74 10.48 -33.97
C ALA A 140 -14.02 11.94 -33.57
N GLY A 141 -13.72 12.91 -34.41
CA GLY A 141 -14.54 13.20 -35.57
C GLY A 141 -15.60 14.20 -35.12
N ALA A 142 -15.30 15.48 -35.31
CA ALA A 142 -16.24 16.59 -35.18
C ALA A 142 -17.56 16.27 -35.91
N THR A 143 -18.70 16.58 -35.29
CA THR A 143 -19.86 17.31 -35.87
C THR A 143 -21.11 17.17 -34.96
N GLY A 144 -21.79 18.30 -34.73
CA GLY A 144 -23.16 18.39 -34.18
C GLY A 144 -23.19 18.55 -32.65
N GLY A 145 -23.85 19.55 -32.05
CA GLY A 145 -24.89 20.44 -32.53
C GLY A 145 -26.01 20.45 -31.49
N TRP A 146 -26.08 21.56 -30.73
CA TRP A 146 -26.97 21.89 -29.59
C TRP A 146 -26.61 21.26 -28.24
#